data_AF-A0A0G1YT85-F1
#
_entry.id   AF-A0A0G1YT85-F1
#
_cell.length_a   1.000
_cell.length_b   1.000
_cell.length_c   1.000
_cell.angle_alpha   90.00
_cell.angle_beta   90.00
_cell.angle_gamma   90.00
#
_symmetry.space_group_name_H-M   'P 1'
#
loop_
_entity.id
_entity.type
_entity.pdbx_description
1 polymer ?
#
loop_
_entity_poly.entity_id
_entity_poly.type
_entity_poly.pdbx_seq_one_letter_code
_entity_poly.pdbx_strand_id
1 'polypeptide(L)'
;MRAVFKKSSQFILILAISFGWIFSSWPQVWNNPSFPPKIEQARAAAPAGVIVGWPGTEASIPSGWSRITDFDGFFLKSVPNNSTNPGTATSTATTHTHTSPAHNHTQDAHSHTSNTASGVPSATVAKHTAGGDSLLSTGVHTHTVPNSSSDTATNQTTAATLSSTSNDPPYREVIWIQSNGTADIPDTVIGFFNSASLPAGWTAVSPGKFLKGAVAASDPGADGGADSHAHTSSHNQTQDANGHTSANSGTDTSANDLGTSNPANSAAAHSHSITWATTVATNQAADGNVNTASYLPPYYALVGVQNTSGAPDLPENIIAVWRGDLASIPTDWVLADGTNGTPNLLDRFVMSTSTANLGNTGGSQGHSHTVSSAHTHTQDSHTHGLTLEDPSLTAQKRTNQTGGPGGANAAHTHSATSAGTTATNQNATITVDNTSDTRPPFAEVAFIQYKPPAAVYSVSITSSGVIEYGFVELSTASSTVGNGYTQTAQNDGNTAEKLNVKSSDATVGTGWTLASTIGTNQFKHEFSTTTGSRWDVMPDSATYVTADPSVAVSGTATFDFRLTVPSVSTDYQQKSITITVQAVAP
;
A
#
# COMPACT_ATOMS: atom_id res chain seq x y z
N MET A 1 -40.93 -80.53 40.16
CA MET A 1 -39.99 -79.52 39.59
C MET A 1 -40.61 -78.74 38.43
N ARG A 2 -41.77 -78.09 38.60
CA ARG A 2 -42.35 -77.14 37.62
C ARG A 2 -42.94 -75.86 38.26
N ALA A 3 -42.90 -75.73 39.59
CA ALA A 3 -43.46 -74.58 40.31
C ALA A 3 -42.40 -73.56 40.80
N VAL A 4 -41.10 -73.91 40.78
CA VAL A 4 -40.02 -73.03 41.27
C VAL A 4 -39.49 -72.08 40.18
N PHE A 5 -39.63 -72.43 38.90
CA PHE A 5 -39.14 -71.61 37.78
C PHE A 5 -40.06 -70.43 37.38
N LYS A 6 -41.28 -70.36 37.89
CA LYS A 6 -42.21 -69.25 37.56
C LYS A 6 -42.02 -68.02 38.43
N LYS A 7 -41.54 -68.17 39.68
CA LYS A 7 -41.35 -67.04 40.61
C LYS A 7 -40.04 -66.27 40.39
N SER A 8 -39.01 -66.87 39.80
CA SER A 8 -37.74 -66.20 39.49
C SER A 8 -37.81 -65.32 38.22
N SER A 9 -38.57 -65.75 37.21
CA SER A 9 -38.77 -64.98 35.98
C SER A 9 -39.66 -63.73 36.20
N GLN A 10 -40.65 -63.81 37.09
CA GLN A 10 -41.51 -62.67 37.45
C GLN A 10 -40.80 -61.62 38.32
N PHE A 11 -39.84 -62.02 39.16
CA PHE A 11 -39.05 -61.10 39.99
C PHE A 11 -38.02 -60.32 39.15
N ILE A 12 -37.42 -60.95 38.14
CA ILE A 12 -36.48 -60.30 37.21
C ILE A 12 -37.19 -59.33 36.27
N LEU A 13 -38.41 -59.65 35.82
CA LEU A 13 -39.20 -58.76 34.95
C LEU A 13 -39.68 -57.51 35.71
N ILE A 14 -40.06 -57.64 36.99
CA ILE A 14 -40.46 -56.49 37.83
C ILE A 14 -39.24 -55.63 38.19
N LEU A 15 -38.07 -56.22 38.47
CA LEU A 15 -36.84 -55.46 38.72
C LEU A 15 -36.38 -54.68 37.47
N ALA A 16 -36.52 -55.26 36.26
CA ALA A 16 -36.19 -54.59 35.00
C ALA A 16 -37.15 -53.44 34.63
N ILE A 17 -38.44 -53.56 34.94
CA ILE A 17 -39.44 -52.49 34.71
C ILE A 17 -39.31 -51.37 35.76
N SER A 18 -38.85 -51.69 36.97
CA SER A 18 -38.58 -50.69 38.03
C SER A 18 -37.31 -49.87 37.76
N PHE A 19 -36.26 -50.49 37.18
CA PHE A 19 -35.05 -49.78 36.76
C PHE A 19 -35.27 -48.93 35.49
N GLY A 20 -36.18 -49.33 34.60
CA GLY A 20 -36.54 -48.56 33.40
C GLY A 20 -37.31 -47.26 33.67
N TRP A 21 -37.92 -47.12 34.85
CA TRP A 21 -38.65 -45.91 35.27
C TRP A 21 -37.80 -44.95 36.12
N ILE A 22 -36.77 -45.43 36.82
CA ILE A 22 -35.89 -44.58 37.63
C ILE A 22 -34.88 -43.81 36.75
N PHE A 23 -34.58 -44.26 35.54
CA PHE A 23 -33.60 -43.64 34.63
C PHE A 23 -34.19 -42.95 33.38
N SER A 24 -35.50 -42.98 33.16
CA SER A 24 -36.13 -42.38 31.95
C SER A 24 -36.87 -41.06 32.20
N SER A 25 -36.95 -40.61 33.46
CA SER A 25 -37.67 -39.38 33.83
C SER A 25 -36.86 -38.45 34.76
N TRP A 26 -35.54 -38.60 34.82
CA TRP A 26 -34.67 -37.59 35.42
C TRP A 26 -34.47 -36.44 34.43
N PRO A 27 -34.84 -35.20 34.77
CA PRO A 27 -34.32 -34.03 34.05
C PRO A 27 -32.79 -34.08 34.14
N GLN A 28 -32.09 -33.78 33.05
CA GLN A 28 -30.64 -33.56 33.04
C GLN A 28 -30.31 -32.34 33.92
N VAL A 29 -30.23 -32.54 35.23
CA VAL A 29 -29.50 -31.68 36.16
C VAL A 29 -28.12 -32.32 36.25
N TRP A 30 -27.05 -31.55 36.08
CA TRP A 30 -25.65 -31.98 35.86
C TRP A 30 -25.19 -32.09 34.39
N ASN A 31 -25.44 -31.03 33.64
CA ASN A 31 -24.34 -30.36 32.95
C ASN A 31 -24.26 -28.95 33.52
N ASN A 32 -23.33 -28.75 34.46
CA ASN A 32 -22.86 -27.43 34.84
C ASN A 32 -21.65 -27.14 33.93
N PRO A 33 -21.83 -26.52 32.75
CA PRO A 33 -20.76 -25.66 32.28
C PRO A 33 -20.65 -24.52 33.28
N SER A 34 -19.41 -24.27 33.69
CA SER A 34 -18.98 -23.02 34.29
C SER A 34 -19.56 -21.82 33.53
N PHE A 35 -19.94 -20.80 34.30
CA PHE A 35 -20.45 -19.49 33.89
C PHE A 35 -21.95 -19.45 33.54
N PRO A 36 -22.75 -18.53 34.13
CA PRO A 36 -23.98 -18.12 33.46
C PRO A 36 -23.60 -17.69 32.03
N PRO A 37 -24.49 -17.86 31.03
CA PRO A 37 -24.24 -17.22 29.75
C PRO A 37 -23.90 -15.77 30.08
N LYS A 38 -22.72 -15.30 29.64
CA LYS A 38 -22.55 -13.88 29.41
C LYS A 38 -23.79 -13.53 28.62
N ILE A 39 -24.75 -12.86 29.24
CA ILE A 39 -25.72 -12.10 28.48
C ILE A 39 -24.80 -11.23 27.64
N GLU A 40 -24.73 -11.55 26.35
CA GLU A 40 -24.06 -10.67 25.40
C GLU A 40 -24.66 -9.33 25.72
N GLN A 41 -23.82 -8.43 26.25
CA GLN A 41 -24.14 -7.03 26.32
C GLN A 41 -24.87 -6.72 25.02
N ALA A 42 -25.92 -5.90 25.05
CA ALA A 42 -26.30 -5.18 23.85
C ALA A 42 -25.12 -4.24 23.52
N ARG A 43 -24.02 -4.83 23.01
CA ARG A 43 -22.84 -4.15 22.52
C ARG A 43 -23.28 -3.53 21.20
N ALA A 44 -22.91 -2.28 20.99
CA ALA A 44 -23.31 -1.55 19.80
C ALA A 44 -22.79 -2.29 18.56
N ALA A 45 -23.69 -2.88 17.77
CA ALA A 45 -23.38 -3.39 16.44
C ALA A 45 -22.60 -2.35 15.65
N ALA A 46 -21.69 -2.78 14.78
CA ALA A 46 -21.01 -1.86 13.88
C ALA A 46 -22.07 -1.09 13.07
N PRO A 47 -22.18 0.25 13.21
CA PRO A 47 -23.29 0.99 12.63
C PRO A 47 -23.40 0.83 11.11
N ALA A 48 -24.60 1.00 10.59
CA ALA A 48 -24.83 0.99 9.15
C ALA A 48 -23.91 1.99 8.45
N GLY A 49 -23.21 1.54 7.41
CA GLY A 49 -22.31 2.37 6.64
C GLY A 49 -20.83 2.27 7.01
N VAL A 50 -20.46 1.64 8.14
CA VAL A 50 -19.06 1.34 8.49
C VAL A 50 -18.47 0.33 7.50
N ILE A 51 -17.23 0.57 7.07
CA ILE A 51 -16.56 -0.18 6.01
C ILE A 51 -15.24 -0.76 6.53
N VAL A 52 -14.96 -2.02 6.21
CA VAL A 52 -13.78 -2.76 6.67
C VAL A 52 -13.23 -3.68 5.57
N GLY A 53 -11.98 -4.13 5.70
CA GLY A 53 -11.33 -4.98 4.71
C GLY A 53 -11.56 -6.47 4.99
N TRP A 54 -12.26 -7.17 4.10
CA TRP A 54 -12.49 -8.61 4.17
C TRP A 54 -11.43 -9.37 3.35
N PRO A 55 -10.54 -10.17 3.98
CA PRO A 55 -9.53 -10.94 3.26
C PRO A 55 -10.05 -12.31 2.75
N GLY A 56 -11.28 -12.68 3.08
CA GLY A 56 -11.90 -13.94 2.64
C GLY A 56 -12.53 -13.84 1.25
N THR A 57 -13.25 -14.89 0.85
CA THR A 57 -13.95 -14.93 -0.44
C THR A 57 -15.26 -14.14 -0.40
N GLU A 58 -15.75 -13.71 -1.56
CA GLU A 58 -17.04 -13.02 -1.67
C GLU A 58 -18.21 -13.90 -1.18
N ALA A 59 -18.15 -15.21 -1.47
CA ALA A 59 -19.16 -16.17 -1.04
C ALA A 59 -19.20 -16.40 0.50
N SER A 60 -18.14 -16.01 1.22
CA SER A 60 -18.02 -16.17 2.67
C SER A 60 -18.26 -14.87 3.45
N ILE A 61 -18.68 -13.80 2.77
CA ILE A 61 -19.01 -12.54 3.45
C ILE A 61 -20.10 -12.82 4.51
N PRO A 62 -19.86 -12.46 5.79
CA PRO A 62 -20.80 -12.74 6.87
C PRO A 62 -22.13 -11.99 6.74
N SER A 63 -23.18 -12.57 7.32
CA SER A 63 -24.48 -11.90 7.43
C SER A 63 -24.35 -10.55 8.14
N GLY A 64 -25.09 -9.55 7.67
CA GLY A 64 -24.96 -8.17 8.14
C GLY A 64 -23.95 -7.32 7.33
N TRP A 65 -23.20 -7.94 6.43
CA TRP A 65 -22.18 -7.27 5.62
C TRP A 65 -22.37 -7.52 4.13
N SER A 66 -21.93 -6.58 3.31
CA SER A 66 -22.02 -6.67 1.84
C SER A 66 -20.85 -5.98 1.14
N ARG A 67 -20.41 -6.51 0.00
CA ARG A 67 -19.33 -5.94 -0.81
C ARG A 67 -19.68 -4.54 -1.33
N ILE A 68 -18.69 -3.65 -1.36
CA ILE A 68 -18.76 -2.32 -1.96
C ILE A 68 -17.96 -2.32 -3.24
N THR A 69 -18.64 -2.38 -4.38
CA THR A 69 -18.00 -2.50 -5.70
C THR A 69 -17.24 -1.26 -6.15
N ASP A 70 -17.63 -0.09 -5.65
CA ASP A 70 -16.99 1.17 -6.01
C ASP A 70 -15.53 1.30 -5.57
N PHE A 71 -15.09 0.43 -4.64
CA PHE A 71 -13.71 0.39 -4.16
C PHE A 71 -12.91 -0.74 -4.82
N ASP A 72 -13.52 -1.51 -5.71
CA ASP A 72 -12.85 -2.60 -6.41
C ASP A 72 -11.69 -2.07 -7.27
N GLY A 73 -10.49 -2.62 -7.08
CA GLY A 73 -9.27 -2.18 -7.75
C GLY A 73 -8.66 -0.87 -7.24
N PHE A 74 -9.29 -0.18 -6.29
CA PHE A 74 -8.81 1.09 -5.76
C PHE A 74 -8.11 0.94 -4.41
N PHE A 75 -7.09 1.76 -4.19
CA PHE A 75 -6.58 2.08 -2.85
C PHE A 75 -7.50 3.10 -2.18
N LEU A 76 -7.43 3.20 -0.86
CA LEU A 76 -8.20 4.19 -0.11
C LEU A 76 -7.30 5.32 0.38
N LYS A 77 -7.71 6.56 0.10
CA LYS A 77 -7.04 7.78 0.58
C LYS A 77 -8.03 8.61 1.38
N SER A 78 -7.59 9.17 2.50
CA SER A 78 -8.46 10.01 3.30
C SER A 78 -8.80 11.33 2.60
N VAL A 79 -9.98 11.87 2.90
CA VAL A 79 -10.39 13.23 2.52
C VAL A 79 -9.33 14.27 2.90
N PRO A 80 -9.21 15.37 2.13
CA PRO A 80 -8.12 16.32 2.31
C PRO A 80 -8.24 17.17 3.59
N ASN A 81 -9.45 17.29 4.14
CA ASN A 81 -9.74 18.09 5.33
C ASN A 81 -11.03 17.60 6.01
N ASN A 82 -11.34 18.16 7.18
CA ASN A 82 -12.51 17.80 8.00
C ASN A 82 -13.84 18.46 7.57
N SER A 83 -13.89 19.05 6.37
CA SER A 83 -15.10 19.69 5.81
C SER A 83 -15.49 19.18 4.41
N THR A 84 -14.63 18.36 3.80
CA THR A 84 -14.88 17.75 2.49
C THR A 84 -15.43 16.34 2.68
N ASN A 85 -16.65 16.10 2.18
CA ASN A 85 -17.25 14.77 2.21
C ASN A 85 -16.51 13.80 1.26
N PRO A 86 -16.45 12.49 1.58
CA PRO A 86 -15.91 11.47 0.69
C PRO A 86 -16.57 11.44 -0.70
N GLY A 87 -15.81 11.03 -1.72
CA GLY A 87 -16.35 10.68 -3.06
C GLY A 87 -16.17 11.72 -4.17
N THR A 88 -15.37 12.77 -3.97
CA THR A 88 -15.18 13.85 -4.97
C THR A 88 -13.96 13.74 -5.86
N ALA A 89 -12.89 13.05 -5.43
CA ALA A 89 -11.67 12.86 -6.20
C ALA A 89 -11.31 11.37 -6.30
N THR A 90 -11.16 10.91 -7.54
CA THR A 90 -10.59 9.60 -7.84
C THR A 90 -9.41 9.81 -8.77
N SER A 91 -8.24 9.33 -8.37
CA SER A 91 -7.18 9.06 -9.35
C SER A 91 -7.47 7.69 -9.95
N THR A 92 -7.40 7.58 -11.28
CA THR A 92 -7.59 6.31 -12.00
C THR A 92 -6.31 5.87 -12.72
N ALA A 93 -5.21 6.63 -12.60
CA ALA A 93 -3.96 6.32 -13.25
C ALA A 93 -3.30 5.10 -12.60
N THR A 94 -3.20 4.00 -13.36
CA THR A 94 -2.58 2.74 -12.93
C THR A 94 -1.10 2.65 -13.26
N THR A 95 -0.61 3.52 -14.16
CA THR A 95 0.79 3.57 -14.60
C THR A 95 1.20 5.03 -14.81
N HIS A 96 2.51 5.27 -14.88
CA HIS A 96 3.09 6.56 -15.23
C HIS A 96 4.34 6.38 -16.10
N THR A 97 4.70 7.46 -16.80
CA THR A 97 5.96 7.61 -17.54
C THR A 97 6.63 8.90 -17.09
N HIS A 98 7.91 9.02 -17.39
CA HIS A 98 8.66 10.27 -17.31
C HIS A 98 8.98 10.78 -18.71
N THR A 99 9.37 12.06 -18.80
CA THR A 99 9.96 12.61 -20.03
C THR A 99 11.46 12.84 -19.86
N SER A 100 12.20 12.61 -20.94
CA SER A 100 13.62 12.95 -21.03
C SER A 100 13.80 14.02 -22.11
N PRO A 101 14.27 15.23 -21.78
CA PRO A 101 14.66 16.23 -22.77
C PRO A 101 15.64 15.67 -23.81
N ALA A 102 15.67 16.31 -24.96
CA ALA A 102 16.57 15.92 -26.05
C ALA A 102 18.02 16.28 -25.75
N HIS A 103 18.94 15.39 -26.12
CA HIS A 103 20.39 15.58 -26.01
C HIS A 103 21.08 15.10 -27.29
N ASN A 104 22.36 15.43 -27.43
CA ASN A 104 23.21 14.99 -28.55
C ASN A 104 24.52 14.38 -28.04
N HIS A 105 25.26 13.76 -28.96
CA HIS A 105 26.63 13.31 -28.73
C HIS A 105 27.56 13.97 -29.74
N THR A 106 28.82 14.15 -29.33
CA THR A 106 29.92 14.51 -30.24
C THR A 106 30.76 13.26 -30.50
N GLN A 107 31.31 13.11 -31.71
CA GLN A 107 32.17 11.99 -32.05
C GLN A 107 33.62 12.25 -31.66
N ASP A 108 34.39 11.18 -31.47
CA ASP A 108 35.84 11.27 -31.50
C ASP A 108 36.30 11.58 -32.93
N ALA A 109 37.40 12.33 -33.03
CA ALA A 109 37.97 12.66 -34.32
C ALA A 109 38.38 11.38 -35.08
N HIS A 110 37.98 11.27 -36.35
CA HIS A 110 38.26 10.09 -37.17
C HIS A 110 38.57 10.47 -38.61
N SER A 111 39.19 9.54 -39.35
CA SER A 111 39.60 9.71 -40.74
C SER A 111 39.33 8.44 -41.53
N HIS A 112 39.15 8.56 -42.84
CA HIS A 112 38.99 7.45 -43.76
C HIS A 112 40.25 7.21 -44.57
N THR A 113 40.56 5.94 -44.81
CA THR A 113 41.60 5.57 -45.77
C THR A 113 41.03 5.53 -47.17
N SER A 114 41.76 6.09 -48.12
CA SER A 114 41.46 5.98 -49.55
C SER A 114 42.29 4.88 -50.20
N ASN A 115 41.79 4.31 -51.29
CA ASN A 115 42.58 3.41 -52.13
C ASN A 115 43.60 4.19 -53.00
N THR A 116 44.55 3.46 -53.58
CA THR A 116 45.37 4.00 -54.68
C THR A 116 44.51 4.09 -55.94
N ALA A 117 44.33 5.29 -56.49
CA ALA A 117 43.61 5.47 -57.76
C ALA A 117 44.52 5.03 -58.92
N SER A 118 43.99 4.17 -59.80
CA SER A 118 44.66 3.77 -61.05
C SER A 118 43.93 4.40 -62.22
N GLY A 119 44.65 5.18 -63.03
CA GLY A 119 44.16 5.81 -64.24
C GLY A 119 44.41 4.92 -65.45
N VAL A 120 43.34 4.58 -66.19
CA VAL A 120 43.43 3.80 -67.44
C VAL A 120 43.02 4.71 -68.60
N PRO A 121 43.79 4.76 -69.70
CA PRO A 121 43.42 5.55 -70.87
C PRO A 121 42.11 5.06 -71.47
N SER A 122 41.19 5.97 -71.80
CA SER A 122 39.90 5.61 -72.40
C SER A 122 39.96 5.44 -73.93
N ALA A 123 41.09 5.75 -74.55
CA ALA A 123 41.28 5.59 -75.98
C ALA A 123 42.76 5.40 -76.36
N THR A 124 43.00 4.51 -77.31
CA THR A 124 44.27 4.42 -78.04
C THR A 124 44.25 5.47 -79.16
N VAL A 125 45.13 6.47 -79.11
CA VAL A 125 45.26 7.42 -80.23
C VAL A 125 46.24 6.83 -81.24
N ALA A 126 45.73 6.34 -82.36
CA ALA A 126 46.57 5.91 -83.47
C ALA A 126 47.20 7.13 -84.15
N LYS A 127 48.54 7.17 -84.20
CA LYS A 127 49.28 8.13 -85.01
C LYS A 127 49.27 7.67 -86.46
N HIS A 128 48.59 8.40 -87.34
CA HIS A 128 48.87 8.27 -88.77
C HIS A 128 50.08 9.15 -89.13
N THR A 129 51.20 8.52 -89.47
CA THR A 129 52.23 9.16 -90.30
C THR A 129 52.79 8.13 -91.27
N ALA A 130 53.01 8.54 -92.51
CA ALA A 130 53.56 7.70 -93.58
C ALA A 130 54.90 7.09 -93.14
N GLY A 131 54.91 5.79 -92.83
CA GLY A 131 56.12 5.06 -92.46
C GLY A 131 55.97 3.93 -91.43
N GLY A 132 54.84 3.82 -90.73
CA GLY A 132 54.56 2.70 -89.82
C GLY A 132 53.92 3.13 -88.50
N ASP A 133 52.99 2.32 -88.02
CA ASP A 133 52.15 2.62 -86.87
C ASP A 133 52.96 2.59 -85.58
N SER A 134 53.01 3.72 -84.88
CA SER A 134 53.51 3.79 -83.51
C SER A 134 52.32 4.13 -82.61
N LEU A 135 51.89 3.15 -81.82
CA LEU A 135 50.79 3.25 -80.87
C LEU A 135 51.25 4.13 -79.69
N LEU A 136 50.68 5.33 -79.56
CA LEU A 136 50.91 6.19 -78.41
C LEU A 136 49.75 6.00 -77.44
N SER A 137 49.91 5.04 -76.53
CA SER A 137 49.07 4.96 -75.33
C SER A 137 49.75 5.75 -74.23
N THR A 138 49.05 6.70 -73.61
CA THR A 138 49.43 7.16 -72.27
C THR A 138 49.32 5.94 -71.35
N GLY A 139 50.45 5.42 -70.89
CA GLY A 139 50.47 4.22 -70.04
C GLY A 139 49.56 4.35 -68.84
N VAL A 140 49.09 3.21 -68.32
CA VAL A 140 48.41 3.16 -67.02
C VAL A 140 49.34 3.79 -66.00
N HIS A 141 48.84 4.79 -65.27
CA HIS A 141 49.57 5.46 -64.20
C HIS A 141 48.72 5.47 -62.94
N THR A 142 49.35 5.69 -61.79
CA THR A 142 48.69 5.61 -60.50
C THR A 142 48.94 6.88 -59.70
N HIS A 143 47.94 7.26 -58.91
CA HIS A 143 48.06 8.32 -57.93
C HIS A 143 47.93 7.73 -56.53
N THR A 144 48.73 8.27 -55.62
CA THR A 144 48.44 8.14 -54.19
C THR A 144 47.34 9.15 -53.83
N VAL A 145 46.16 8.66 -53.49
CA VAL A 145 45.07 9.47 -52.95
C VAL A 145 45.34 9.63 -51.44
N PRO A 146 45.47 10.86 -50.91
CA PRO A 146 45.61 11.06 -49.47
C PRO A 146 44.36 10.61 -48.73
N ASN A 147 44.56 10.03 -47.55
CA ASN A 147 43.48 9.79 -46.59
C ASN A 147 42.76 11.11 -46.26
N SER A 148 41.52 11.00 -45.78
CA SER A 148 40.77 12.19 -45.37
C SER A 148 41.45 12.88 -44.18
N SER A 149 41.07 14.14 -43.92
CA SER A 149 41.38 14.79 -42.64
C SER A 149 40.79 14.02 -41.46
N SER A 150 41.31 14.31 -40.27
CA SER A 150 40.71 13.84 -39.04
C SER A 150 39.69 14.87 -38.57
N ASP A 151 38.41 14.53 -38.64
CA ASP A 151 37.30 15.44 -38.36
C ASP A 151 36.38 14.91 -37.25
N THR A 152 35.72 15.83 -36.55
CA THR A 152 34.78 15.54 -35.46
C THR A 152 33.38 15.98 -35.87
N ALA A 153 32.46 15.03 -35.99
CA ALA A 153 31.06 15.30 -36.27
C ALA A 153 30.22 15.37 -34.99
N THR A 154 29.09 16.06 -35.06
CA THR A 154 28.03 16.03 -34.05
C THR A 154 26.89 15.12 -34.51
N ASN A 155 26.18 14.55 -33.55
CA ASN A 155 24.92 13.86 -33.82
C ASN A 155 23.73 14.80 -33.62
N GLN A 156 22.62 14.46 -34.26
CA GLN A 156 21.34 15.14 -34.09
C GLN A 156 20.85 15.05 -32.66
N THR A 157 20.09 16.07 -32.25
CA THR A 157 19.51 16.16 -30.91
C THR A 157 18.20 15.38 -30.87
N THR A 158 18.14 14.33 -30.04
CA THR A 158 16.98 13.43 -29.94
C THR A 158 16.59 13.21 -28.48
N ALA A 159 15.28 13.18 -28.19
CA ALA A 159 14.74 12.84 -26.87
C ALA A 159 14.67 11.32 -26.67
N ALA A 160 14.96 10.88 -25.44
CA ALA A 160 14.78 9.48 -25.06
C ALA A 160 13.32 9.17 -24.73
N THR A 161 12.83 8.03 -25.19
CA THR A 161 11.52 7.50 -24.77
C THR A 161 11.73 6.65 -23.52
N LEU A 162 10.93 6.89 -22.48
CA LEU A 162 10.96 6.12 -21.23
C LEU A 162 9.75 5.19 -21.15
N SER A 163 9.95 3.97 -20.65
CA SER A 163 8.88 2.99 -20.49
C SER A 163 7.81 3.45 -19.51
N SER A 164 6.60 2.89 -19.59
CA SER A 164 5.57 3.07 -18.56
C SER A 164 5.74 2.03 -17.45
N THR A 165 5.51 2.44 -16.21
CA THR A 165 5.62 1.57 -15.02
C THR A 165 4.39 1.70 -14.13
N SER A 166 4.07 0.64 -13.37
CA SER A 166 2.91 0.60 -12.46
C SER A 166 3.00 1.63 -11.33
N ASN A 167 1.85 2.16 -10.92
CA ASN A 167 1.71 3.04 -9.75
C ASN A 167 1.37 2.26 -8.46
N ASP A 168 1.21 0.94 -8.52
CA ASP A 168 0.76 0.15 -7.37
C ASP A 168 1.88 0.04 -6.30
N PRO A 169 1.76 0.68 -5.12
CA PRO A 169 2.70 0.46 -4.02
C PRO A 169 2.55 -0.96 -3.45
N PRO A 170 3.38 -1.43 -2.51
CA PRO A 170 3.21 -2.78 -1.95
C PRO A 170 1.83 -2.93 -1.32
N TYR A 171 1.06 -3.93 -1.74
CA TYR A 171 -0.34 -4.06 -1.36
C TYR A 171 -0.73 -5.48 -0.99
N ARG A 172 -1.82 -5.56 -0.23
CA ARG A 172 -2.64 -6.75 -0.04
C ARG A 172 -4.05 -6.46 -0.51
N GLU A 173 -4.63 -7.39 -1.27
CA GLU A 173 -6.01 -7.26 -1.70
C GLU A 173 -6.99 -7.66 -0.58
N VAL A 174 -8.11 -6.94 -0.53
CA VAL A 174 -9.26 -7.21 0.33
C VAL A 174 -10.54 -6.88 -0.41
N ILE A 175 -11.64 -7.55 -0.09
CA ILE A 175 -12.97 -7.08 -0.47
C ILE A 175 -13.39 -6.02 0.55
N TRP A 176 -13.72 -4.81 0.12
CA TRP A 176 -14.30 -3.83 1.01
C TRP A 176 -15.76 -4.19 1.31
N ILE A 177 -16.09 -4.41 2.57
CA ILE A 177 -17.45 -4.77 3.00
C ILE A 177 -18.04 -3.68 3.89
N GLN A 178 -19.33 -3.41 3.71
CA GLN A 178 -20.11 -2.43 4.46
C GLN A 178 -21.08 -3.11 5.42
N SER A 179 -21.17 -2.59 6.65
CA SER A 179 -22.17 -3.01 7.63
C SER A 179 -23.56 -2.47 7.27
N ASN A 180 -24.59 -3.28 7.49
CA ASN A 180 -25.99 -2.87 7.46
C ASN A 180 -26.53 -2.43 8.85
N GLY A 181 -25.69 -2.45 9.89
CA GLY A 181 -26.04 -2.08 11.26
C GLY A 181 -26.55 -3.22 12.15
N THR A 182 -26.53 -4.48 11.69
CA THR A 182 -27.10 -5.61 12.45
C THR A 182 -26.08 -6.52 13.12
N ALA A 183 -24.78 -6.33 12.89
CA ALA A 183 -23.72 -7.17 13.44
C ALA A 183 -22.45 -6.37 13.80
N ASP A 184 -21.67 -6.87 14.75
CA ASP A 184 -20.31 -6.38 15.05
C ASP A 184 -19.34 -6.66 13.87
N ILE A 185 -18.10 -6.15 13.98
CA ILE A 185 -17.06 -6.43 12.99
C ILE A 185 -16.73 -7.93 13.01
N PRO A 186 -16.90 -8.65 11.89
CA PRO A 186 -16.75 -10.10 11.87
C PRO A 186 -15.35 -10.59 12.24
N ASP A 187 -15.27 -11.90 12.54
CA ASP A 187 -13.99 -12.59 12.61
C ASP A 187 -13.25 -12.51 11.27
N THR A 188 -11.92 -12.59 11.28
CA THR A 188 -11.01 -12.53 10.11
C THR A 188 -10.89 -11.19 9.39
N VAL A 189 -11.69 -10.19 9.73
CA VAL A 189 -11.67 -8.86 9.09
C VAL A 189 -10.37 -8.12 9.43
N ILE A 190 -9.87 -7.34 8.49
CA ILE A 190 -8.73 -6.44 8.68
C ILE A 190 -9.23 -5.01 8.94
N GLY A 191 -8.80 -4.44 10.06
CA GLY A 191 -8.93 -3.03 10.42
C GLY A 191 -7.59 -2.40 10.76
N PHE A 192 -7.60 -1.17 11.27
CA PHE A 192 -6.38 -0.47 11.67
C PHE A 192 -6.43 -0.03 13.13
N PHE A 193 -5.26 -0.04 13.79
CA PHE A 193 -5.08 0.44 15.16
C PHE A 193 -3.95 1.45 15.25
N ASN A 194 -4.19 2.49 16.06
CA ASN A 194 -3.19 3.47 16.44
C ASN A 194 -2.59 3.16 17.83
N SER A 195 -2.20 1.90 18.07
CA SER A 195 -1.63 1.45 19.34
C SER A 195 -0.67 0.27 19.13
N ALA A 196 0.39 0.23 19.93
CA ALA A 196 1.29 -0.93 20.00
C ALA A 196 0.70 -2.08 20.84
N SER A 197 -0.24 -1.76 21.75
CA SER A 197 -0.98 -2.74 22.55
C SER A 197 -2.30 -3.04 21.86
N LEU A 198 -2.40 -4.25 21.28
CA LEU A 198 -3.59 -4.68 20.54
C LEU A 198 -4.64 -5.30 21.47
N PRO A 199 -5.94 -5.20 21.14
CA PRO A 199 -7.00 -5.88 21.86
C PRO A 199 -6.81 -7.40 21.87
N ALA A 200 -7.34 -8.06 22.90
CA ALA A 200 -7.33 -9.52 22.97
C ALA A 200 -8.09 -10.11 21.76
N GLY A 201 -7.49 -11.12 21.11
CA GLY A 201 -8.07 -11.73 19.91
C GLY A 201 -7.79 -10.97 18.61
N TRP A 202 -6.99 -9.90 18.63
CA TRP A 202 -6.57 -9.17 17.43
C TRP A 202 -5.07 -9.29 17.19
N THR A 203 -4.66 -9.59 15.96
CA THR A 203 -3.26 -9.84 15.60
C THR A 203 -2.80 -8.93 14.47
N ALA A 204 -1.55 -8.45 14.52
CA ALA A 204 -0.99 -7.59 13.49
C ALA A 204 -0.78 -8.35 12.17
N VAL A 205 -1.12 -7.73 11.04
CA VAL A 205 -1.04 -8.32 9.70
C VAL A 205 -0.53 -7.33 8.65
N SER A 206 0.05 -7.87 7.59
CA SER A 206 0.43 -7.12 6.37
C SER A 206 1.41 -5.95 6.58
N PRO A 207 2.48 -6.08 7.41
CA PRO A 207 3.41 -4.98 7.63
C PRO A 207 4.08 -4.53 6.33
N GLY A 208 4.18 -3.22 6.13
CA GLY A 208 4.75 -2.59 4.93
C GLY A 208 3.84 -2.56 3.71
N LYS A 209 2.54 -2.88 3.86
CA LYS A 209 1.59 -2.96 2.74
C LYS A 209 0.38 -2.05 2.93
N PHE A 210 -0.13 -1.53 1.83
CA PHE A 210 -1.43 -0.87 1.76
C PHE A 210 -2.54 -1.91 1.51
N LEU A 211 -3.77 -1.57 1.85
CA LEU A 211 -4.93 -2.36 1.43
C LEU A 211 -5.46 -1.84 0.10
N LYS A 212 -5.65 -2.75 -0.86
CA LYS A 212 -6.24 -2.48 -2.17
C LYS A 212 -7.54 -3.27 -2.31
N GLY A 213 -8.57 -2.66 -2.88
CA GLY A 213 -9.80 -3.40 -3.19
C GLY A 213 -9.53 -4.50 -4.22
N ALA A 214 -10.05 -5.69 -3.99
CA ALA A 214 -10.04 -6.77 -4.98
C ALA A 214 -10.70 -6.32 -6.28
N VAL A 215 -10.26 -6.88 -7.41
CA VAL A 215 -10.86 -6.56 -8.72
C VAL A 215 -12.34 -6.97 -8.72
N ALA A 216 -13.15 -6.26 -9.51
CA ALA A 216 -14.60 -6.47 -9.59
C ALA A 216 -14.96 -7.95 -9.79
N ALA A 217 -15.96 -8.41 -9.02
CA ALA A 217 -16.46 -9.79 -9.02
C ALA A 217 -15.38 -10.88 -8.81
N SER A 218 -14.28 -10.54 -8.14
CA SER A 218 -13.18 -11.46 -7.83
C SER A 218 -12.92 -11.52 -6.33
N ASP A 219 -12.44 -12.67 -5.86
CA ASP A 219 -11.87 -12.84 -4.52
C ASP A 219 -10.54 -12.07 -4.41
N PRO A 220 -10.06 -11.75 -3.19
CA PRO A 220 -8.75 -11.16 -3.00
C PRO A 220 -7.64 -12.02 -3.63
N GLY A 221 -6.83 -11.41 -4.48
CA GLY A 221 -5.66 -12.02 -5.10
C GLY A 221 -4.45 -12.10 -4.17
N ALA A 222 -3.32 -12.51 -4.74
CA ALA A 222 -2.04 -12.48 -4.05
C ALA A 222 -1.57 -11.04 -3.81
N ASP A 223 -0.79 -10.85 -2.75
CA ASP A 223 -0.10 -9.59 -2.49
C ASP A 223 0.80 -9.19 -3.67
N GLY A 224 0.94 -7.89 -3.93
CA GLY A 224 1.66 -7.35 -5.09
C GLY A 224 2.25 -5.97 -4.87
N GLY A 225 2.65 -5.32 -5.96
CA GLY A 225 3.26 -3.99 -5.96
C GLY A 225 4.73 -3.96 -5.54
N ALA A 226 5.33 -2.78 -5.57
CA ALA A 226 6.73 -2.54 -5.20
C ALA A 226 6.88 -1.21 -4.45
N ASP A 227 7.96 -1.05 -3.68
CA ASP A 227 8.27 0.21 -2.99
C ASP A 227 9.07 1.19 -3.86
N SER A 228 9.63 0.68 -4.95
CA SER A 228 10.52 1.37 -5.87
C SER A 228 10.50 0.73 -7.26
N HIS A 229 10.85 1.52 -8.28
CA HIS A 229 10.97 1.03 -9.66
C HIS A 229 11.99 1.86 -10.45
N ALA A 230 12.25 1.44 -11.69
CA ALA A 230 13.01 2.17 -12.69
C ALA A 230 12.25 2.17 -14.04
N HIS A 231 12.65 3.05 -14.95
CA HIS A 231 12.18 3.04 -16.34
C HIS A 231 13.29 2.54 -17.25
N THR A 232 12.94 1.79 -18.28
CA THR A 232 13.88 1.57 -19.38
C THR A 232 13.82 2.77 -20.33
N SER A 233 14.97 3.17 -20.87
CA SER A 233 15.05 4.25 -21.86
C SER A 233 15.42 3.66 -23.21
N SER A 234 14.96 4.25 -24.31
CA SER A 234 15.41 3.87 -25.64
C SER A 234 15.35 5.04 -26.61
N HIS A 235 16.41 5.20 -27.39
CA HIS A 235 16.48 6.14 -28.51
C HIS A 235 17.67 5.84 -29.42
N ASN A 236 17.67 6.49 -30.57
CA ASN A 236 18.79 6.49 -31.50
C ASN A 236 19.04 7.91 -32.02
N GLN A 237 20.25 8.16 -32.51
CA GLN A 237 20.64 9.41 -33.14
C GLN A 237 21.22 9.15 -34.52
N THR A 238 21.07 10.13 -35.40
CA THR A 238 21.73 10.16 -36.70
C THR A 238 22.84 11.22 -36.64
N GLN A 239 23.97 10.98 -37.31
CA GLN A 239 25.01 12.00 -37.46
C GLN A 239 24.47 13.22 -38.21
N ASP A 240 24.94 14.42 -37.90
CA ASP A 240 24.77 15.56 -38.79
C ASP A 240 25.61 15.35 -40.07
N ALA A 241 25.24 15.97 -41.18
CA ALA A 241 26.02 15.84 -42.40
C ALA A 241 27.45 16.33 -42.17
N ASN A 242 28.42 15.42 -42.28
CA ASN A 242 29.84 15.73 -42.08
C ASN A 242 30.62 15.45 -43.36
N GLY A 243 31.53 16.36 -43.69
CA GLY A 243 32.49 16.21 -44.79
C GLY A 243 33.91 16.19 -44.25
N HIS A 244 34.85 15.83 -45.13
CA HIS A 244 36.27 15.96 -44.85
C HIS A 244 36.89 17.01 -45.76
N THR A 245 37.96 17.65 -45.32
CA THR A 245 38.65 18.68 -46.13
C THR A 245 39.20 18.09 -47.42
N SER A 246 39.11 18.86 -48.50
CA SER A 246 39.65 18.48 -49.81
C SER A 246 41.18 18.46 -49.78
N ALA A 247 41.76 17.54 -50.55
CA ALA A 247 43.20 17.36 -50.63
C ALA A 247 43.64 17.12 -52.08
N ASN A 248 44.90 17.38 -52.37
CA ASN A 248 45.47 17.11 -53.68
C ASN A 248 46.04 15.69 -53.73
N SER A 249 45.84 14.98 -54.85
CA SER A 249 46.50 13.70 -55.07
C SER A 249 48.02 13.89 -55.18
N GLY A 250 48.76 12.83 -54.87
CA GLY A 250 50.19 12.80 -55.12
C GLY A 250 50.50 13.06 -56.60
N THR A 251 51.59 13.77 -56.86
CA THR A 251 52.07 14.03 -58.21
C THR A 251 52.55 12.73 -58.86
N ASP A 252 52.05 12.43 -60.06
CA ASP A 252 52.54 11.27 -60.82
C ASP A 252 53.98 11.47 -61.29
N THR A 253 54.76 10.38 -61.32
CA THR A 253 56.14 10.39 -61.81
C THR A 253 56.13 10.13 -63.31
N SER A 254 56.62 11.08 -64.10
CA SER A 254 56.69 10.93 -65.56
C SER A 254 57.34 9.60 -65.96
N ALA A 255 56.56 8.69 -66.56
CA ALA A 255 57.09 7.46 -67.13
C ALA A 255 58.00 7.81 -68.32
N ASN A 256 59.30 7.64 -68.15
CA ASN A 256 60.27 7.79 -69.23
C ASN A 256 60.54 6.40 -69.82
N ASP A 257 60.04 6.15 -71.03
CA ASP A 257 60.40 4.94 -71.76
C ASP A 257 61.83 5.10 -72.30
N LEU A 258 62.81 4.71 -71.48
CA LEU A 258 64.24 4.73 -71.82
C LEU A 258 64.56 3.53 -72.73
N GLY A 259 63.96 3.49 -73.92
CA GLY A 259 63.99 2.28 -74.75
C GLY A 259 64.26 2.45 -76.24
N THR A 260 63.84 3.54 -76.90
CA THR A 260 64.00 3.64 -78.37
C THR A 260 64.28 5.06 -78.84
N SER A 261 64.96 5.19 -79.99
CA SER A 261 65.46 6.42 -80.63
C SER A 261 64.38 7.39 -81.15
N ASN A 262 63.16 7.28 -80.64
CA ASN A 262 62.03 8.13 -80.98
C ASN A 262 61.52 8.77 -79.68
N PRO A 263 61.50 10.10 -79.53
CA PRO A 263 61.08 10.73 -78.28
C PRO A 263 59.61 10.40 -78.02
N ALA A 264 59.36 9.48 -77.11
CA ALA A 264 58.03 9.21 -76.59
C ALA A 264 57.62 10.43 -75.75
N ASN A 265 56.38 10.91 -75.95
CA ASN A 265 55.83 11.99 -75.14
C ASN A 265 55.76 11.52 -73.69
N SER A 266 56.41 12.26 -72.78
CA SER A 266 56.24 12.07 -71.33
C SER A 266 54.89 12.65 -70.89
N ALA A 267 54.11 11.90 -70.11
CA ALA A 267 53.02 12.49 -69.36
C ALA A 267 53.60 13.57 -68.42
N ALA A 268 53.07 14.79 -68.50
CA ALA A 268 53.45 15.86 -67.59
C ALA A 268 53.03 15.44 -66.17
N ALA A 269 53.95 15.57 -65.23
CA ALA A 269 53.66 15.40 -63.81
C ALA A 269 52.45 16.28 -63.45
N HIS A 270 51.41 15.68 -62.90
CA HIS A 270 50.16 16.35 -62.56
C HIS A 270 49.54 15.77 -61.29
N SER A 271 48.60 16.51 -60.72
CA SER A 271 47.88 16.17 -59.49
C SER A 271 46.41 16.56 -59.62
N HIS A 272 45.52 15.77 -59.06
CA HIS A 272 44.09 16.05 -59.01
C HIS A 272 43.70 16.74 -57.70
N SER A 273 42.66 17.56 -57.73
CA SER A 273 41.95 17.95 -56.51
C SER A 273 40.93 16.87 -56.18
N ILE A 274 40.93 16.40 -54.93
CA ILE A 274 40.00 15.39 -54.43
C ILE A 274 39.05 16.06 -53.45
N THR A 275 37.77 15.94 -53.72
CA THR A 275 36.69 16.39 -52.83
C THR A 275 36.02 15.18 -52.20
N TRP A 276 35.94 15.20 -50.87
CA TRP A 276 35.21 14.22 -50.08
C TRP A 276 33.77 14.70 -49.93
N ALA A 277 32.81 13.94 -50.48
CA ALA A 277 31.39 14.27 -50.34
C ALA A 277 30.96 14.21 -48.87
N THR A 278 30.00 15.04 -48.48
CA THR A 278 29.39 14.95 -47.15
C THR A 278 28.55 13.67 -47.04
N THR A 279 28.71 12.94 -45.94
CA THR A 279 27.93 11.74 -45.64
C THR A 279 27.18 11.94 -44.31
N VAL A 280 26.07 11.21 -44.15
CA VAL A 280 25.34 11.07 -42.89
C VAL A 280 25.43 9.61 -42.46
N ALA A 281 26.05 9.34 -41.33
CA ALA A 281 26.07 8.00 -40.72
C ALA A 281 24.91 7.82 -39.73
N THR A 282 24.45 6.57 -39.59
CA THR A 282 23.50 6.17 -38.57
C THR A 282 24.24 5.68 -37.33
N ASN A 283 23.70 5.98 -36.15
CA ASN A 283 24.10 5.28 -34.95
C ASN A 283 23.14 4.12 -34.68
N GLN A 284 23.56 3.23 -33.81
CA GLN A 284 22.71 2.19 -33.26
C GLN A 284 21.99 2.68 -32.02
N ALA A 285 20.81 2.13 -31.77
CA ALA A 285 20.05 2.43 -30.57
C ALA A 285 20.88 2.11 -29.31
N ALA A 286 20.84 3.01 -28.34
CA ALA A 286 21.46 2.82 -27.05
C ALA A 286 20.56 3.37 -25.95
N ASP A 287 20.63 2.68 -24.81
CA ASP A 287 19.78 2.97 -23.67
C ASP A 287 20.63 3.65 -22.58
N GLY A 288 20.07 4.68 -21.95
CA GLY A 288 20.58 5.26 -20.71
C GLY A 288 20.07 4.50 -19.49
N ASN A 289 20.89 4.42 -18.44
CA ASN A 289 20.51 3.76 -17.20
C ASN A 289 19.76 4.72 -16.26
N VAL A 290 18.48 4.47 -16.03
CA VAL A 290 17.65 5.21 -15.06
C VAL A 290 17.67 4.46 -13.74
N ASN A 291 18.05 5.13 -12.65
CA ASN A 291 18.15 4.47 -11.34
C ASN A 291 16.78 4.11 -10.79
N THR A 292 16.78 3.12 -9.89
CA THR A 292 15.61 2.84 -9.08
C THR A 292 15.31 4.00 -8.12
N ALA A 293 14.04 4.36 -8.01
CA ALA A 293 13.55 5.38 -7.08
C ALA A 293 12.27 4.89 -6.39
N SER A 294 12.04 5.34 -5.15
CA SER A 294 10.80 5.04 -4.44
C SER A 294 9.65 5.90 -4.96
N TYR A 295 8.46 5.31 -5.03
CA TYR A 295 7.23 5.97 -5.49
C TYR A 295 6.07 5.80 -4.50
N LEU A 296 6.36 5.48 -3.23
CA LEU A 296 5.32 5.30 -2.22
C LEU A 296 4.45 6.56 -2.12
N PRO A 297 3.10 6.42 -2.13
CA PRO A 297 2.21 7.56 -2.00
C PRO A 297 2.27 8.16 -0.59
N PRO A 298 1.76 9.38 -0.37
CA PRO A 298 1.76 10.01 0.95
C PRO A 298 1.00 9.15 1.96
N TYR A 299 1.69 8.60 2.96
CA TYR A 299 1.10 7.63 3.86
C TYR A 299 1.23 8.01 5.34
N TYR A 300 0.34 7.42 6.14
CA TYR A 300 0.44 7.31 7.59
C TYR A 300 0.49 5.82 7.98
N ALA A 301 1.44 5.44 8.81
CA ALA A 301 1.64 4.06 9.23
C ALA A 301 0.78 3.73 10.46
N LEU A 302 -0.13 2.77 10.32
CA LEU A 302 -0.94 2.19 11.41
C LEU A 302 -0.71 0.69 11.52
N VAL A 303 -0.99 0.08 12.67
CA VAL A 303 -0.95 -1.38 12.76
C VAL A 303 -2.20 -1.92 12.06
N GLY A 304 -2.04 -2.58 10.91
CA GLY A 304 -3.12 -3.38 10.33
C GLY A 304 -3.34 -4.59 11.22
N VAL A 305 -4.58 -4.83 11.63
CA VAL A 305 -4.91 -5.91 12.57
C VAL A 305 -6.04 -6.76 12.01
N GLN A 306 -5.96 -8.06 12.27
CA GLN A 306 -6.98 -9.02 11.90
C GLN A 306 -7.68 -9.54 13.15
N ASN A 307 -9.02 -9.59 13.12
CA ASN A 307 -9.80 -10.29 14.15
C ASN A 307 -9.52 -11.79 14.04
N THR A 308 -9.10 -12.39 15.14
CA THR A 308 -8.77 -13.82 15.28
C THR A 308 -9.41 -14.40 16.55
N SER A 309 -10.40 -13.70 17.11
CA SER A 309 -11.09 -14.10 18.33
C SER A 309 -12.05 -15.27 18.10
N GLY A 310 -12.38 -15.60 16.84
CA GLY A 310 -13.35 -16.63 16.49
C GLY A 310 -14.81 -16.18 16.62
N ALA A 311 -15.05 -14.89 16.87
CA ALA A 311 -16.37 -14.28 16.94
C ALA A 311 -16.33 -12.82 16.47
N PRO A 312 -17.49 -12.23 16.11
CA PRO A 312 -17.58 -10.78 15.89
C PRO A 312 -17.15 -10.01 17.14
N ASP A 313 -16.39 -8.92 16.95
CA ASP A 313 -15.94 -8.06 18.04
C ASP A 313 -15.75 -6.62 17.55
N LEU A 314 -16.13 -5.64 18.38
CA LEU A 314 -15.94 -4.21 18.11
C LEU A 314 -15.05 -3.58 19.20
N PRO A 315 -13.71 -3.71 19.08
CA PRO A 315 -12.80 -3.20 20.08
C PRO A 315 -12.69 -1.67 20.06
N GLU A 316 -12.53 -1.07 21.23
CA GLU A 316 -12.24 0.36 21.37
C GLU A 316 -11.02 0.78 20.53
N ASN A 317 -11.08 1.98 19.93
CA ASN A 317 -10.02 2.58 19.12
C ASN A 317 -9.75 1.93 17.76
N ILE A 318 -10.56 0.95 17.33
CA ILE A 318 -10.48 0.45 15.95
C ILE A 318 -10.79 1.57 14.96
N ILE A 319 -10.01 1.62 13.89
CA ILE A 319 -10.18 2.56 12.79
C ILE A 319 -10.76 1.79 11.60
N ALA A 320 -11.88 2.31 11.10
CA ALA A 320 -12.61 1.78 9.96
C ALA A 320 -12.77 2.89 8.88
N VAL A 321 -13.33 2.49 7.75
CA VAL A 321 -13.57 3.35 6.60
C VAL A 321 -15.02 3.85 6.62
N TRP A 322 -15.23 5.08 6.18
CA TRP A 322 -16.54 5.73 6.05
C TRP A 322 -16.65 6.45 4.72
N ARG A 323 -17.81 6.34 4.07
CA ARG A 323 -18.09 7.01 2.79
C ARG A 323 -19.35 7.88 2.79
N GLY A 324 -20.07 7.94 3.90
CA GLY A 324 -21.18 8.89 4.07
C GLY A 324 -20.66 10.31 4.29
N ASP A 325 -21.59 11.25 4.47
CA ASP A 325 -21.25 12.61 4.86
C ASP A 325 -20.51 12.65 6.20
N LEU A 326 -19.58 13.60 6.38
CA LEU A 326 -18.86 13.74 7.65
C LEU A 326 -19.80 14.11 8.81
N ALA A 327 -20.89 14.83 8.50
CA ALA A 327 -21.91 15.21 9.49
C ALA A 327 -22.81 14.05 9.94
N SER A 328 -22.81 12.92 9.21
CA SER A 328 -23.60 11.74 9.52
C SER A 328 -22.76 10.58 10.05
N ILE A 329 -21.49 10.84 10.42
CA ILE A 329 -20.66 9.88 11.15
C ILE A 329 -21.45 9.38 12.37
N PRO A 330 -21.58 8.05 12.57
CA PRO A 330 -22.38 7.48 13.65
C PRO A 330 -21.93 7.94 15.04
N THR A 331 -22.86 7.94 16.00
CA THR A 331 -22.54 8.11 17.43
C THR A 331 -21.46 7.12 17.85
N ASP A 332 -20.58 7.54 18.76
CA ASP A 332 -19.43 6.76 19.25
C ASP A 332 -18.35 6.49 18.18
N TRP A 333 -18.45 7.12 17.01
CA TRP A 333 -17.38 7.18 16.01
C TRP A 333 -16.97 8.62 15.77
N VAL A 334 -15.67 8.83 15.57
CA VAL A 334 -15.10 10.16 15.35
C VAL A 334 -14.17 10.14 14.14
N LEU A 335 -14.09 11.24 13.40
CA LEU A 335 -13.15 11.40 12.29
C LEU A 335 -11.70 11.30 12.82
N ALA A 336 -10.85 10.55 12.12
CA ALA A 336 -9.43 10.45 12.42
C ALA A 336 -8.65 11.64 11.83
N ASP A 337 -8.87 12.83 12.41
CA ASP A 337 -8.29 14.11 11.98
C ASP A 337 -7.21 14.66 12.94
N GLY A 338 -6.85 13.91 13.98
CA GLY A 338 -5.92 14.34 15.02
C GLY A 338 -6.60 14.94 16.25
N THR A 339 -7.92 15.13 16.24
CA THR A 339 -8.70 15.55 17.41
C THR A 339 -9.19 14.32 18.19
N ASN A 340 -9.70 14.53 19.41
CA ASN A 340 -10.28 13.46 20.26
C ASN A 340 -9.34 12.24 20.49
N GLY A 341 -8.03 12.46 20.46
CA GLY A 341 -7.01 11.41 20.63
C GLY A 341 -6.90 10.45 19.43
N THR A 342 -7.40 10.82 18.26
CA THR A 342 -7.25 10.07 17.00
C THR A 342 -5.90 10.38 16.33
N PRO A 343 -5.36 9.51 15.45
CA PRO A 343 -4.30 9.90 14.52
C PRO A 343 -4.86 10.89 13.47
N ASN A 344 -3.99 11.73 12.89
CA ASN A 344 -4.38 12.60 11.77
C ASN A 344 -4.12 11.89 10.43
N LEU A 345 -5.19 11.35 9.83
CA LEU A 345 -5.14 10.59 8.58
C LEU A 345 -5.55 11.42 7.35
N LEU A 346 -5.93 12.69 7.53
CA LEU A 346 -6.36 13.57 6.44
C LEU A 346 -5.30 13.66 5.33
N ASP A 347 -5.77 13.64 4.08
CA ASP A 347 -4.96 13.66 2.85
C ASP A 347 -3.91 12.54 2.72
N ARG A 348 -4.07 11.43 3.46
CA ARG A 348 -3.09 10.32 3.47
C ARG A 348 -3.71 8.97 3.11
N PHE A 349 -2.87 8.10 2.57
CA PHE A 349 -3.11 6.66 2.52
C PHE A 349 -2.72 6.02 3.85
N VAL A 350 -3.33 4.89 4.18
CA VAL A 350 -2.94 4.11 5.38
C VAL A 350 -2.08 2.93 4.95
N MET A 351 -0.84 2.89 5.45
CA MET A 351 0.06 1.75 5.31
C MET A 351 0.00 0.92 6.59
N SER A 352 -0.25 -0.39 6.47
CA SER A 352 -0.10 -1.29 7.60
C SER A 352 1.38 -1.42 7.97
N THR A 353 1.68 -1.47 9.26
CA THR A 353 3.05 -1.52 9.76
C THR A 353 3.19 -2.42 10.97
N SER A 354 4.45 -2.70 11.36
CA SER A 354 4.73 -3.26 12.67
C SER A 354 4.59 -2.20 13.76
N THR A 355 4.44 -2.62 15.01
CA THR A 355 4.34 -1.70 16.15
C THR A 355 5.55 -0.77 16.30
N ALA A 356 6.72 -1.13 15.74
CA ALA A 356 7.94 -0.33 15.79
C ALA A 356 7.91 0.93 14.91
N ASN A 357 7.09 0.94 13.87
CA ASN A 357 7.01 2.01 12.88
C ASN A 357 5.66 2.75 12.94
N LEU A 358 4.89 2.52 14.00
CA LEU A 358 3.58 3.11 14.22
C LEU A 358 3.68 4.65 14.26
N GLY A 359 2.85 5.33 13.50
CA GLY A 359 2.81 6.79 13.43
C GLY A 359 3.77 7.41 12.43
N ASN A 360 4.64 6.63 11.79
CA ASN A 360 5.52 7.13 10.74
C ASN A 360 4.71 7.64 9.55
N THR A 361 5.17 8.74 8.95
CA THR A 361 4.65 9.28 7.70
C THR A 361 5.76 9.29 6.65
N GLY A 362 5.39 9.15 5.38
CA GLY A 362 6.35 9.23 4.28
C GLY A 362 5.66 9.23 2.93
N GLY A 363 6.45 8.99 1.88
CA GLY A 363 5.97 9.02 0.50
C GLY A 363 5.76 10.44 -0.02
N SER A 364 5.39 10.54 -1.29
CA SER A 364 5.17 11.79 -2.01
C SER A 364 4.07 11.63 -3.05
N GLN A 365 3.46 12.74 -3.47
CA GLN A 365 2.50 12.71 -4.58
C GLN A 365 3.20 12.35 -5.90
N GLY A 366 4.39 12.87 -6.13
CA GLY A 366 5.21 12.59 -7.30
C GLY A 366 6.65 12.24 -6.92
N HIS A 367 7.45 11.84 -7.90
CA HIS A 367 8.86 11.52 -7.69
C HIS A 367 9.69 11.80 -8.95
N SER A 368 10.98 11.50 -8.85
CA SER A 368 11.96 11.72 -9.89
C SER A 368 13.01 10.63 -9.86
N HIS A 369 13.63 10.39 -11.01
CA HIS A 369 14.78 9.50 -11.10
C HIS A 369 16.08 10.29 -11.18
N THR A 370 17.15 9.69 -10.65
CA THR A 370 18.51 10.10 -10.99
C THR A 370 19.05 9.17 -12.09
N VAL A 371 19.96 9.68 -12.90
CA VAL A 371 20.60 8.92 -13.98
C VAL A 371 22.01 8.59 -13.52
N SER A 372 22.36 7.30 -13.42
CA SER A 372 23.63 6.88 -12.79
C SER A 372 24.83 6.92 -13.72
N SER A 373 24.64 6.90 -15.04
CA SER A 373 25.76 6.81 -15.96
C SER A 373 25.48 7.50 -17.27
N ALA A 374 26.52 8.15 -17.78
CA ALA A 374 26.57 8.55 -19.17
C ALA A 374 26.51 7.31 -20.07
N HIS A 375 25.89 7.44 -21.23
CA HIS A 375 25.79 6.41 -22.26
C HIS A 375 26.47 6.89 -23.55
N THR A 376 26.71 5.98 -24.47
CA THR A 376 27.21 6.28 -25.81
C THR A 376 26.52 5.39 -26.84
N HIS A 377 26.57 5.78 -28.10
CA HIS A 377 26.07 4.99 -29.21
C HIS A 377 27.23 4.38 -30.01
N THR A 378 27.01 3.18 -30.55
CA THR A 378 27.90 2.63 -31.58
C THR A 378 27.47 3.20 -32.93
N GLN A 379 28.40 3.81 -33.67
CA GLN A 379 28.13 4.26 -35.03
C GLN A 379 28.22 3.09 -36.02
N ASP A 380 27.41 3.09 -37.07
CA ASP A 380 27.60 2.17 -38.19
C ASP A 380 28.77 2.61 -39.09
N SER A 381 29.51 1.64 -39.60
CA SER A 381 30.59 1.90 -40.56
C SER A 381 30.04 2.59 -41.81
N HIS A 382 30.68 3.68 -42.23
CA HIS A 382 30.29 4.43 -43.41
C HIS A 382 31.48 4.83 -44.30
N THR A 383 31.16 5.25 -45.53
CA THR A 383 32.12 5.71 -46.54
C THR A 383 31.72 7.08 -47.08
N HIS A 384 32.68 7.75 -47.71
CA HIS A 384 32.46 8.98 -48.45
C HIS A 384 32.60 8.76 -49.96
N GLY A 385 31.74 9.42 -50.73
CA GLY A 385 31.93 9.52 -52.17
C GLY A 385 33.15 10.40 -52.47
N LEU A 386 34.08 9.89 -53.28
CA LEU A 386 35.24 10.65 -53.72
C LEU A 386 35.00 11.19 -55.12
N THR A 387 35.10 12.51 -55.27
CA THR A 387 35.11 13.16 -56.58
C THR A 387 36.53 13.61 -56.88
N LEU A 388 37.10 13.13 -57.99
CA LEU A 388 38.36 13.62 -58.52
C LEU A 388 38.03 14.64 -59.61
N GLU A 389 38.43 15.88 -59.40
CA GLU A 389 38.35 16.89 -60.44
C GLU A 389 39.50 16.68 -61.42
N ASP A 390 39.20 16.66 -62.72
CA ASP A 390 40.19 16.56 -63.78
C ASP A 390 40.87 17.93 -63.96
N PRO A 391 42.16 18.10 -63.60
CA PRO A 391 42.90 19.27 -64.00
C PRO A 391 43.07 19.16 -65.51
N SER A 392 42.31 19.94 -66.26
CA SER A 392 42.46 19.99 -67.72
C SER A 392 43.92 20.29 -68.07
N LEU A 393 44.69 19.26 -68.43
CA LEU A 393 46.07 19.44 -68.84
C LEU A 393 46.05 20.08 -70.22
N THR A 394 46.56 21.31 -70.30
CA THR A 394 46.82 21.95 -71.59
C THR A 394 47.87 21.13 -72.31
N ALA A 395 47.52 20.57 -73.47
CA ALA A 395 48.42 19.77 -74.29
C ALA A 395 49.78 20.47 -74.45
N GLN A 396 50.87 19.81 -74.06
CA GLN A 396 52.20 20.36 -74.28
C GLN A 396 52.52 20.35 -75.78
N LYS A 397 52.59 21.54 -76.36
CA LYS A 397 53.13 21.74 -77.72
C LYS A 397 54.64 21.55 -77.67
N ARG A 398 55.18 20.72 -78.56
CA ARG A 398 56.61 20.60 -78.82
C ARG A 398 57.23 22.00 -79.02
N THR A 399 58.26 22.35 -78.24
CA THR A 399 59.04 23.59 -78.44
C THR A 399 60.16 23.44 -79.47
N ASN A 400 60.17 22.37 -80.28
CA ASN A 400 61.07 22.31 -81.42
C ASN A 400 60.40 21.65 -82.63
N GLN A 401 60.33 22.43 -83.72
CA GLN A 401 59.83 22.13 -85.07
C GLN A 401 58.36 22.48 -85.39
N THR A 402 58.21 23.45 -86.29
CA THR A 402 57.00 24.02 -86.91
C THR A 402 56.30 23.06 -87.89
N GLY A 403 55.82 21.89 -87.43
CA GLY A 403 55.04 21.03 -88.32
C GLY A 403 54.60 19.65 -87.82
N GLY A 404 54.70 19.33 -86.53
CA GLY A 404 54.18 18.06 -86.00
C GLY A 404 52.70 18.15 -85.62
N PRO A 405 51.90 17.06 -85.77
CA PRO A 405 50.54 17.04 -85.24
C PRO A 405 50.58 17.29 -83.74
N GLY A 406 49.67 18.16 -83.26
CA GLY A 406 49.51 18.40 -81.83
C GLY A 406 49.19 17.09 -81.11
N GLY A 407 49.82 16.85 -79.97
CA GLY A 407 49.43 15.74 -79.11
C GLY A 407 47.98 15.95 -78.68
N ALA A 408 47.10 15.00 -78.99
CA ALA A 408 45.75 15.02 -78.46
C ALA A 408 45.78 14.62 -76.99
N ASN A 409 45.06 15.35 -76.15
CA ASN A 409 44.81 14.96 -74.77
C ASN A 409 43.98 13.66 -74.82
N ALA A 410 44.56 12.54 -74.39
CA ALA A 410 43.78 11.32 -74.23
C ALA A 410 42.90 11.50 -72.99
N ALA A 411 41.59 11.51 -73.19
CA ALA A 411 40.68 11.35 -72.07
C ALA A 411 41.05 10.06 -71.33
N HIS A 412 41.12 10.15 -70.02
CA HIS A 412 41.34 9.02 -69.15
C HIS A 412 40.42 9.19 -67.95
N THR A 413 40.07 8.07 -67.31
CA THR A 413 39.19 8.09 -66.15
C THR A 413 39.96 7.65 -64.92
N HIS A 414 39.62 8.27 -63.80
CA HIS A 414 40.08 7.88 -62.48
C HIS A 414 38.93 7.27 -61.70
N SER A 415 39.25 6.31 -60.85
CA SER A 415 38.32 5.83 -59.84
C SER A 415 39.03 5.79 -58.50
N ALA A 416 38.41 6.38 -57.47
CA ALA A 416 38.86 6.28 -56.10
C ALA A 416 37.68 5.85 -55.23
N THR A 417 37.97 5.07 -54.19
CA THR A 417 37.01 4.67 -53.18
C THR A 417 37.58 4.97 -51.81
N SER A 418 36.69 5.24 -50.85
CA SER A 418 37.03 5.33 -49.44
C SER A 418 36.66 4.02 -48.74
N ALA A 419 37.49 3.61 -47.78
CA ALA A 419 37.21 2.47 -46.93
C ALA A 419 36.20 2.86 -45.83
N GLY A 420 35.39 1.87 -45.44
CA GLY A 420 34.47 2.01 -44.33
C GLY A 420 35.22 2.32 -43.04
N THR A 421 34.76 3.33 -42.30
CA THR A 421 35.28 3.63 -40.97
C THR A 421 34.12 3.83 -39.99
N THR A 422 34.38 3.51 -38.72
CA THR A 422 33.43 3.66 -37.63
C THR A 422 34.00 4.66 -36.62
N ALA A 423 33.31 5.78 -36.41
CA ALA A 423 33.66 6.71 -35.35
C ALA A 423 33.16 6.19 -34.00
N THR A 424 33.88 6.55 -32.93
CA THR A 424 33.39 6.34 -31.56
C THR A 424 32.63 7.58 -31.12
N ASN A 425 31.42 7.41 -30.59
CA ASN A 425 30.69 8.52 -29.98
C ASN A 425 31.19 8.75 -28.55
N GLN A 426 31.30 10.02 -28.16
CA GLN A 426 31.59 10.38 -26.79
C GLN A 426 30.36 10.12 -25.90
N ASN A 427 30.62 9.96 -24.61
CA ASN A 427 29.57 9.78 -23.62
C ASN A 427 28.73 11.05 -23.46
N ALA A 428 27.40 10.89 -23.36
CA ALA A 428 26.49 11.94 -22.93
C ALA A 428 25.56 11.39 -21.84
N THR A 429 24.88 12.27 -21.11
CA THR A 429 23.99 11.89 -20.02
C THR A 429 22.57 12.32 -20.35
N ILE A 430 21.60 11.41 -20.17
CA ILE A 430 20.19 11.77 -20.22
C ILE A 430 19.77 12.50 -18.93
N THR A 431 18.72 13.29 -18.99
CA THR A 431 18.06 13.86 -17.80
C THR A 431 16.62 13.40 -17.77
N VAL A 432 16.08 13.13 -16.59
CA VAL A 432 14.69 12.72 -16.41
C VAL A 432 13.94 13.84 -15.70
N ASP A 433 12.72 14.13 -16.12
CA ASP A 433 11.86 15.12 -15.50
C ASP A 433 11.37 14.69 -14.10
N ASN A 434 10.71 15.64 -13.44
CA ASN A 434 9.99 15.39 -12.19
C ASN A 434 8.51 15.23 -12.51
N THR A 435 7.96 14.04 -12.32
CA THR A 435 6.53 13.80 -12.49
C THR A 435 5.79 14.26 -11.24
N SER A 436 4.78 15.13 -11.38
CA SER A 436 4.12 15.79 -10.26
C SER A 436 3.13 14.91 -9.49
N ASP A 437 2.59 13.87 -10.13
CA ASP A 437 1.65 12.92 -9.51
C ASP A 437 1.85 11.50 -10.07
N THR A 438 2.21 10.58 -9.19
CA THR A 438 2.44 9.15 -9.46
C THR A 438 1.69 8.28 -8.45
N ARG A 439 0.67 8.85 -7.78
CA ARG A 439 -0.14 8.09 -6.80
C ARG A 439 -0.89 6.95 -7.49
N PRO A 440 -1.12 5.83 -6.79
CA PRO A 440 -1.93 4.73 -7.30
C PRO A 440 -3.38 5.18 -7.56
N PRO A 441 -4.17 4.38 -8.29
CA PRO A 441 -5.60 4.64 -8.39
C PRO A 441 -6.22 4.59 -6.99
N PHE A 442 -6.95 5.64 -6.59
CA PHE A 442 -7.54 5.71 -5.26
C PHE A 442 -8.97 6.23 -5.25
N ALA A 443 -9.72 5.79 -4.25
CA ALA A 443 -11.00 6.34 -3.86
C ALA A 443 -10.86 7.15 -2.56
N GLU A 444 -11.48 8.34 -2.54
CA GLU A 444 -11.54 9.17 -1.35
C GLU A 444 -12.55 8.62 -0.32
N VAL A 445 -12.08 8.52 0.93
CA VAL A 445 -12.85 8.04 2.07
C VAL A 445 -12.57 8.89 3.31
N ALA A 446 -13.40 8.78 4.34
CA ALA A 446 -13.04 9.20 5.68
C ALA A 446 -12.57 7.98 6.48
N PHE A 447 -11.54 8.14 7.30
CA PHE A 447 -11.20 7.14 8.31
C PHE A 447 -11.84 7.58 9.63
N ILE A 448 -12.60 6.70 10.25
CA ILE A 448 -13.29 6.96 11.51
C ILE A 448 -12.79 6.00 12.59
N GLN A 449 -12.65 6.47 13.82
CA GLN A 449 -12.22 5.70 14.98
C GLN A 449 -13.38 5.47 15.92
N TYR A 450 -13.57 4.24 16.36
CA TYR A 450 -14.57 3.91 17.39
C TYR A 450 -14.09 4.37 18.78
N LYS A 451 -14.94 5.16 19.44
CA LYS A 451 -14.80 5.71 20.79
C LYS A 451 -16.07 5.35 21.56
N PRO A 452 -16.11 4.20 22.25
CA PRO A 452 -17.28 3.79 23.01
C PRO A 452 -17.64 4.85 24.05
N PRO A 453 -18.92 4.95 24.44
CA PRO A 453 -19.34 5.90 25.45
C PRO A 453 -18.66 5.59 26.77
N ALA A 454 -18.39 6.62 27.57
CA ALA A 454 -17.83 6.45 28.90
C ALA A 454 -18.72 5.53 29.76
N ALA A 455 -18.11 4.70 30.60
CA ALA A 455 -18.83 3.84 31.52
C ALA A 455 -19.68 4.67 32.49
N VAL A 456 -20.99 4.40 32.52
CA VAL A 456 -21.97 4.98 33.43
C VAL A 456 -22.45 3.87 34.35
N TYR A 457 -22.32 4.10 35.65
CA TYR A 457 -22.83 3.24 36.71
C TYR A 457 -24.04 3.94 37.33
N SER A 458 -25.19 3.28 37.32
CA SER A 458 -26.45 3.88 37.75
C SER A 458 -27.40 2.79 38.22
N VAL A 459 -27.98 2.97 39.40
CA VAL A 459 -28.89 2.02 40.00
C VAL A 459 -30.20 2.69 40.38
N SER A 460 -31.33 2.04 40.07
CA SER A 460 -32.64 2.39 40.61
C SER A 460 -33.21 1.28 41.48
N ILE A 461 -34.06 1.65 42.43
CA ILE A 461 -34.90 0.70 43.17
C ILE A 461 -36.24 0.60 42.44
N THR A 462 -36.55 -0.57 41.89
CA THR A 462 -37.75 -0.82 41.09
C THR A 462 -38.92 -1.38 41.89
N SER A 463 -38.67 -1.73 43.16
CA SER A 463 -39.71 -2.11 44.13
C SER A 463 -40.26 -0.89 44.88
N SER A 464 -41.02 -1.12 45.96
CA SER A 464 -41.68 -0.06 46.76
C SER A 464 -40.74 1.01 47.32
N GLY A 465 -39.44 0.72 47.46
CA GLY A 465 -38.49 1.58 48.17
C GLY A 465 -38.72 1.68 49.69
N VAL A 466 -39.75 1.01 50.23
CA VAL A 466 -40.19 1.11 51.63
C VAL A 466 -40.23 -0.28 52.28
N ILE A 467 -39.72 -0.37 53.51
CA ILE A 467 -39.72 -1.59 54.33
C ILE A 467 -40.34 -1.27 55.69
N GLU A 468 -41.23 -2.13 56.17
CA GLU A 468 -41.75 -2.07 57.54
C GLU A 468 -41.45 -3.37 58.29
N TYR A 469 -40.68 -3.28 59.37
CA TYR A 469 -40.39 -4.44 60.23
C TYR A 469 -41.47 -4.71 61.29
N GLY A 470 -42.41 -3.78 61.47
CA GLY A 470 -43.43 -3.84 62.51
C GLY A 470 -42.88 -3.67 63.92
N PHE A 471 -43.58 -4.24 64.90
CA PHE A 471 -43.12 -4.31 66.28
C PHE A 471 -42.16 -5.48 66.45
N VAL A 472 -40.95 -5.22 66.95
CA VAL A 472 -39.91 -6.22 67.17
C VAL A 472 -39.48 -6.16 68.63
N GLU A 473 -39.54 -7.30 69.34
CA GLU A 473 -39.17 -7.39 70.76
C GLU A 473 -37.66 -7.25 70.96
N LEU A 474 -37.22 -6.68 72.10
CA LEU A 474 -35.80 -6.55 72.41
C LEU A 474 -35.06 -7.89 72.27
N SER A 475 -33.82 -7.84 71.77
CA SER A 475 -32.99 -9.02 71.47
C SER A 475 -33.56 -10.00 70.43
N THR A 476 -34.63 -9.65 69.70
CA THR A 476 -35.18 -10.47 68.61
C THR A 476 -34.96 -9.82 67.24
N ALA A 477 -35.24 -10.57 66.17
CA ALA A 477 -35.08 -10.13 64.79
C ALA A 477 -36.35 -10.28 63.97
N SER A 478 -36.54 -9.38 63.01
CA SER A 478 -37.58 -9.44 61.97
C SER A 478 -36.92 -9.35 60.59
N SER A 479 -37.48 -10.03 59.59
CA SER A 479 -36.94 -10.04 58.22
C SER A 479 -38.00 -9.74 57.17
N THR A 480 -37.57 -9.32 55.99
CA THR A 480 -38.44 -9.07 54.83
C THR A 480 -38.76 -10.34 54.01
N VAL A 481 -38.23 -11.50 54.42
CA VAL A 481 -38.37 -12.73 53.65
C VAL A 481 -39.83 -13.18 53.68
N GLY A 482 -40.45 -13.26 52.50
CA GLY A 482 -41.80 -13.81 52.32
C GLY A 482 -42.95 -12.91 52.81
N ASN A 483 -42.69 -11.65 53.15
CA ASN A 483 -43.70 -10.71 53.65
C ASN A 483 -43.98 -9.50 52.73
N GLY A 484 -43.50 -9.56 51.48
CA GLY A 484 -43.78 -8.55 50.46
C GLY A 484 -42.88 -7.31 50.51
N TYR A 485 -41.88 -7.26 51.41
CA TYR A 485 -40.90 -6.17 51.52
C TYR A 485 -39.55 -6.47 50.85
N THR A 486 -39.46 -7.51 50.00
CA THR A 486 -38.27 -7.77 49.18
C THR A 486 -38.05 -6.62 48.21
N GLN A 487 -36.84 -6.08 48.20
CA GLN A 487 -36.47 -4.96 47.35
C GLN A 487 -35.73 -5.42 46.10
N THR A 488 -35.90 -4.70 45.01
CA THR A 488 -35.19 -4.99 43.75
C THR A 488 -34.44 -3.75 43.31
N ALA A 489 -33.13 -3.89 43.08
CA ALA A 489 -32.33 -2.88 42.44
C ALA A 489 -32.03 -3.29 40.99
N GLN A 490 -32.08 -2.34 40.07
CA GLN A 490 -31.79 -2.53 38.66
C GLN A 490 -30.56 -1.73 38.25
N ASN A 491 -29.68 -2.36 37.47
CA ASN A 491 -28.60 -1.65 36.78
C ASN A 491 -29.15 -0.89 35.57
N ASP A 492 -29.19 0.44 35.71
CA ASP A 492 -29.57 1.40 34.66
C ASP A 492 -28.35 2.04 33.99
N GLY A 493 -27.15 1.58 34.33
CA GLY A 493 -25.89 1.93 33.68
C GLY A 493 -25.75 1.34 32.28
N ASN A 494 -24.66 1.70 31.60
CA ASN A 494 -24.35 1.19 30.25
C ASN A 494 -23.29 0.07 30.26
N THR A 495 -22.87 -0.38 31.44
CA THR A 495 -21.93 -1.49 31.63
C THR A 495 -22.30 -2.33 32.86
N ALA A 496 -21.66 -3.48 33.04
CA ALA A 496 -21.85 -4.27 34.24
C ALA A 496 -21.35 -3.49 35.46
N GLU A 497 -22.07 -3.58 36.58
CA GLU A 497 -21.78 -2.81 37.78
C GLU A 497 -21.80 -3.67 39.04
N LYS A 498 -20.97 -3.30 40.01
CA LYS A 498 -21.00 -3.89 41.35
C LYS A 498 -21.99 -3.10 42.21
N LEU A 499 -22.92 -3.81 42.84
CA LEU A 499 -23.88 -3.24 43.77
C LEU A 499 -23.43 -3.44 45.21
N ASN A 500 -23.24 -2.33 45.91
CA ASN A 500 -22.97 -2.33 47.34
C ASN A 500 -24.16 -1.81 48.13
N VAL A 501 -24.28 -2.24 49.38
CA VAL A 501 -25.36 -1.83 50.29
C VAL A 501 -24.77 -1.36 51.61
N LYS A 502 -25.38 -0.32 52.18
CA LYS A 502 -25.17 0.09 53.58
C LYS A 502 -26.49 0.50 54.23
N SER A 503 -26.48 0.57 55.56
CA SER A 503 -27.59 1.07 56.36
C SER A 503 -27.13 2.25 57.20
N SER A 504 -27.99 3.23 57.44
CA SER A 504 -27.73 4.31 58.38
C SER A 504 -27.87 3.87 59.83
N ASP A 505 -27.46 4.71 60.76
CA ASP A 505 -27.97 4.68 62.13
C ASP A 505 -29.48 4.96 62.16
N ALA A 506 -30.15 4.54 63.23
CA ALA A 506 -31.57 4.76 63.38
C ALA A 506 -31.84 6.16 63.92
N THR A 507 -32.76 6.86 63.27
CA THR A 507 -33.22 8.20 63.65
C THR A 507 -34.53 8.12 64.43
N VAL A 508 -34.91 9.24 65.07
CA VAL A 508 -36.06 9.41 65.98
C VAL A 508 -35.80 8.91 67.41
N GLY A 509 -36.06 9.76 68.40
CA GLY A 509 -35.86 9.48 69.82
C GLY A 509 -34.39 9.36 70.24
N THR A 510 -34.10 8.46 71.18
CA THR A 510 -32.72 8.03 71.50
C THR A 510 -32.16 7.31 70.28
N GLY A 511 -31.12 7.87 69.68
CA GLY A 511 -30.50 7.29 68.48
C GLY A 511 -30.01 5.87 68.77
N TRP A 512 -30.39 4.92 67.90
CA TRP A 512 -29.76 3.61 67.92
C TRP A 512 -28.66 3.57 66.89
N THR A 513 -27.50 3.06 67.28
CA THR A 513 -26.33 2.96 66.39
C THR A 513 -26.29 1.60 65.71
N LEU A 514 -26.00 1.57 64.42
CA LEU A 514 -25.78 0.32 63.69
C LEU A 514 -24.46 -0.31 64.13
N ALA A 515 -24.48 -1.60 64.42
CA ALA A 515 -23.29 -2.35 64.82
C ALA A 515 -23.34 -3.79 64.30
N SER A 516 -22.17 -4.43 64.26
CA SER A 516 -22.03 -5.86 63.90
C SER A 516 -22.67 -6.82 64.91
N THR A 517 -22.89 -6.38 66.14
CA THR A 517 -23.56 -7.11 67.22
C THR A 517 -24.52 -6.19 67.97
N ILE A 518 -25.61 -6.73 68.51
CA ILE A 518 -26.54 -5.95 69.33
C ILE A 518 -25.95 -5.58 70.70
N GLY A 519 -26.39 -4.45 71.24
CA GLY A 519 -25.94 -3.91 72.52
C GLY A 519 -26.95 -2.92 73.11
N THR A 520 -26.53 -2.10 74.07
CA THR A 520 -27.38 -1.01 74.59
C THR A 520 -27.53 0.07 73.53
N ASN A 521 -28.76 0.33 73.08
CA ASN A 521 -29.05 1.23 71.96
C ASN A 521 -28.23 0.92 70.67
N GLN A 522 -27.84 -0.34 70.48
CA GLN A 522 -27.13 -0.80 69.28
C GLN A 522 -27.94 -1.88 68.59
N PHE A 523 -28.30 -1.65 67.33
CA PHE A 523 -29.05 -2.59 66.52
C PHE A 523 -28.14 -3.22 65.45
N LYS A 524 -28.51 -4.41 64.99
CA LYS A 524 -27.81 -5.09 63.90
C LYS A 524 -28.70 -5.12 62.67
N HIS A 525 -28.16 -4.76 61.52
CA HIS A 525 -28.87 -4.80 60.25
C HIS A 525 -28.09 -5.66 59.25
N GLU A 526 -28.79 -6.60 58.64
CA GLU A 526 -28.24 -7.55 57.69
C GLU A 526 -29.04 -7.51 56.39
N PHE A 527 -28.40 -7.85 55.28
CA PHE A 527 -29.05 -8.04 54.00
C PHE A 527 -28.77 -9.45 53.45
N SER A 528 -29.58 -9.87 52.49
CA SER A 528 -29.50 -11.16 51.82
C SER A 528 -29.85 -11.00 50.35
N THR A 529 -29.00 -11.50 49.46
CA THR A 529 -29.30 -11.66 48.02
C THR A 529 -29.78 -13.07 47.66
N THR A 530 -29.87 -13.97 48.64
CA THR A 530 -30.26 -15.39 48.48
C THR A 530 -31.56 -15.74 49.21
N THR A 531 -32.48 -14.78 49.28
CA THR A 531 -33.81 -14.94 49.92
C THR A 531 -33.74 -15.56 51.32
N GLY A 532 -32.84 -15.05 52.17
CA GLY A 532 -32.69 -15.44 53.56
C GLY A 532 -31.78 -16.64 53.85
N SER A 533 -31.24 -17.32 52.82
CA SER A 533 -30.32 -18.46 53.02
C SER A 533 -28.95 -18.04 53.58
N ARG A 534 -28.48 -16.82 53.26
CA ARG A 534 -27.24 -16.23 53.75
C ARG A 534 -27.50 -14.77 54.10
N TRP A 535 -26.96 -14.32 55.22
CA TRP A 535 -27.10 -12.95 55.71
C TRP A 535 -25.74 -12.30 55.86
N ASP A 536 -25.54 -11.17 55.19
CA ASP A 536 -24.35 -10.34 55.30
C ASP A 536 -24.64 -9.17 56.24
N VAL A 537 -23.74 -8.96 57.21
CA VAL A 537 -23.86 -7.91 58.22
C VAL A 537 -23.37 -6.58 57.64
N MET A 538 -24.17 -5.53 57.78
CA MET A 538 -23.72 -4.15 57.60
C MET A 538 -23.05 -3.70 58.91
N PRO A 539 -21.72 -3.57 58.96
CA PRO A 539 -21.00 -3.53 60.25
C PRO A 539 -21.14 -2.20 61.00
N ASP A 540 -21.32 -1.11 60.26
CA ASP A 540 -21.47 0.26 60.74
C ASP A 540 -22.18 1.12 59.68
N SER A 541 -22.47 2.39 60.01
CA SER A 541 -23.21 3.30 59.13
C SER A 541 -22.38 3.94 58.01
N ALA A 542 -21.06 3.71 57.98
CA ALA A 542 -20.14 4.27 56.99
C ALA A 542 -19.76 3.26 55.89
N THR A 543 -19.74 1.98 56.22
CA THR A 543 -19.18 0.92 55.38
C THR A 543 -20.20 0.35 54.39
N TYR A 544 -19.85 0.40 53.11
CA TYR A 544 -20.54 -0.31 52.05
C TYR A 544 -20.08 -1.77 52.00
N VAL A 545 -21.04 -2.69 51.94
CA VAL A 545 -20.79 -4.13 51.79
C VAL A 545 -21.20 -4.56 50.38
N THR A 546 -20.33 -5.31 49.69
CA THR A 546 -20.64 -5.85 48.37
C THR A 546 -21.78 -6.85 48.46
N ALA A 547 -22.86 -6.58 47.73
CA ALA A 547 -24.01 -7.46 47.68
C ALA A 547 -24.02 -8.31 46.41
N ASP A 548 -23.70 -7.70 45.27
CA ASP A 548 -23.50 -8.39 44.00
C ASP A 548 -22.26 -7.82 43.29
N PRO A 549 -21.24 -8.63 43.00
CA PRO A 549 -20.01 -8.16 42.37
C PRO A 549 -20.18 -7.80 40.89
N SER A 550 -21.25 -8.22 40.22
CA SER A 550 -21.42 -7.98 38.78
C SER A 550 -22.87 -8.18 38.32
N VAL A 551 -23.66 -7.10 38.36
CA VAL A 551 -24.99 -7.04 37.76
C VAL A 551 -24.87 -6.56 36.31
N ALA A 552 -25.33 -7.37 35.36
CA ALA A 552 -25.34 -7.00 33.93
C ALA A 552 -26.24 -5.77 33.66
N VAL A 553 -26.03 -5.10 32.53
CA VAL A 553 -26.89 -3.98 32.08
C VAL A 553 -28.35 -4.43 32.02
N SER A 554 -29.26 -3.63 32.57
CA SER A 554 -30.68 -3.95 32.75
C SER A 554 -30.96 -5.17 33.62
N GLY A 555 -29.93 -5.77 34.23
CA GLY A 555 -30.02 -6.85 35.19
C GLY A 555 -30.52 -6.34 36.54
N THR A 556 -31.00 -7.26 37.37
CA THR A 556 -31.55 -6.94 38.69
C THR A 556 -30.90 -7.77 39.79
N ALA A 557 -30.79 -7.17 40.97
CA ALA A 557 -30.45 -7.85 42.20
C ALA A 557 -31.59 -7.68 43.20
N THR A 558 -31.99 -8.77 43.84
CA THR A 558 -33.02 -8.77 44.89
C THR A 558 -32.38 -8.74 46.27
N PHE A 559 -32.97 -7.97 47.17
CA PHE A 559 -32.49 -7.77 48.53
C PHE A 559 -33.61 -8.07 49.51
N ASP A 560 -33.33 -8.99 50.42
CA ASP A 560 -34.05 -9.12 51.68
C ASP A 560 -33.22 -8.54 52.82
N PHE A 561 -33.88 -8.02 53.83
CA PHE A 561 -33.24 -7.38 54.98
C PHE A 561 -33.71 -8.01 56.28
N ARG A 562 -32.81 -8.04 57.28
CA ARG A 562 -33.10 -8.53 58.63
C ARG A 562 -32.60 -7.53 59.66
N LEU A 563 -33.52 -7.06 60.49
CA LEU A 563 -33.25 -6.12 61.57
C LEU A 563 -33.29 -6.88 62.91
N THR A 564 -32.21 -6.83 63.67
CA THR A 564 -32.17 -7.28 65.07
C THR A 564 -32.11 -6.05 65.98
N VAL A 565 -33.12 -5.89 66.84
CA VAL A 565 -33.22 -4.71 67.72
C VAL A 565 -32.29 -4.82 68.95
N PRO A 566 -31.99 -3.70 69.64
CA PRO A 566 -31.06 -3.66 70.76
C PRO A 566 -31.37 -4.67 71.87
N SER A 567 -30.34 -5.03 72.64
CA SER A 567 -30.52 -5.87 73.84
C SER A 567 -31.16 -5.09 74.99
N VAL A 568 -30.91 -3.78 75.04
CA VAL A 568 -31.49 -2.84 76.01
C VAL A 568 -31.75 -1.51 75.29
N SER A 569 -32.94 -0.94 75.51
CA SER A 569 -33.31 0.44 75.15
C SER A 569 -34.31 0.96 76.18
N THR A 570 -34.24 2.25 76.51
CA THR A 570 -35.25 2.95 77.33
C THR A 570 -36.24 3.73 76.47
N ASP A 571 -36.06 3.71 75.15
CA ASP A 571 -36.88 4.40 74.18
C ASP A 571 -37.45 3.42 73.15
N TYR A 572 -38.77 3.47 73.00
CA TYR A 572 -39.58 2.55 72.20
C TYR A 572 -40.39 3.30 71.11
N GLN A 573 -40.00 4.55 70.80
CA GLN A 573 -40.55 5.25 69.66
C GLN A 573 -40.20 4.53 68.34
N GLN A 574 -41.04 4.73 67.31
CA GLN A 574 -40.77 4.23 65.97
C GLN A 574 -39.43 4.77 65.47
N LYS A 575 -38.59 3.88 64.94
CA LYS A 575 -37.27 4.20 64.42
C LYS A 575 -37.30 4.28 62.90
N SER A 576 -36.51 5.19 62.34
CA SER A 576 -36.35 5.33 60.89
C SER A 576 -34.90 5.09 60.48
N ILE A 577 -34.70 4.18 59.53
CA ILE A 577 -33.40 3.75 59.00
C ILE A 577 -33.41 3.97 57.49
N THR A 578 -32.32 4.49 56.93
CA THR A 578 -32.12 4.61 55.49
C THR A 578 -31.17 3.52 55.02
N ILE A 579 -31.58 2.77 54.00
CA ILE A 579 -30.72 1.83 53.29
C ILE A 579 -30.27 2.51 52.01
N THR A 580 -28.97 2.42 51.70
CA THR A 580 -28.41 2.98 50.47
C THR A 580 -27.81 1.87 49.63
N VAL A 581 -28.26 1.75 48.39
CA VAL A 581 -27.62 0.93 47.36
C VAL A 581 -26.73 1.85 46.51
N GLN A 582 -25.52 1.40 46.22
CA GLN A 582 -24.55 2.14 45.41
C GLN A 582 -24.10 1.26 44.24
N ALA A 583 -24.17 1.82 43.04
CA ALA A 583 -23.52 1.28 41.85
C ALA A 583 -22.10 1.82 41.71
N VAL A 584 -21.14 0.93 41.42
CA VAL A 584 -19.74 1.28 41.12
C VAL A 584 -19.16 0.33 40.07
N ALA A 585 -17.96 0.64 39.59
CA ALA A 585 -17.19 -0.27 38.76
C ALA A 585 -17.01 -1.67 39.42
N PRO A 586 -17.20 -2.77 38.67
CA PRO A 586 -16.99 -4.15 39.13
C PRO A 586 -15.68 -4.37 39.87
#